data_AF-A0A2U1MB02-F1
#
_entry.id   AF-A0A2U1MB02-F1
#
_cell.length_a   1.000
_cell.length_b   1.000
_cell.length_c   1.000
_cell.angle_alpha   90.00
_cell.angle_beta   90.00
_cell.angle_gamma   90.00
#
_symmetry.space_group_name_H-M   'P 1'
#
loop_
_entity.id
_entity.type
_entity.pdbx_description
1 polymer ?
#
loop_
_entity_poly.entity_id
_entity_poly.type
_entity_poly.pdbx_seq_one_letter_code
_entity_poly.pdbx_strand_id
1 'polypeptide(L)'
;MHQNTSRSREFLWQEGHSAFATKEEADIEVDQILELYRRLYEEYLAVPVVKGQKSELEKFAGGLYTTSVEAFIPETGRGVQGATSHCLGQNFAKMFEINFDDKKGEKAMVDQILELYRRLYEEYLAVPVVKGQKSELEKFAGGLYTTSVEAFIPETGRGVQGATSHCLGQNFAKMFEINFDDKKGEKAMVWQNSWGYSTRTIGVMVMVHGDDKGLVLPPKVSEIQVIVIHVPFKDEDVEEIMDACSATVNTLKGLGIRARADPRENYSPGWKYSHWEMKGVPLRIEIGPKDLANNQVRAVCRDNGSKVDLSMADLGEKVNVMLDDIQQRMFDSAKQKRDACIQVTKTWDEFIEALGQKKLILAPWCDEEEVEKDVKAKTKGEAGAAKTLCSPFDQPEMPQGKPAKKWTYWGRSY
;
A
#
# COMPACT_ATOMS: atom_id res chain seq x y z
N MET A 1 9.83 -10.04 14.37
CA MET A 1 9.94 -10.14 12.90
C MET A 1 10.37 -8.84 12.20
N HIS A 2 10.54 -7.71 12.89
CA HIS A 2 10.65 -6.32 12.38
C HIS A 2 11.66 -5.96 11.26
N GLN A 3 12.37 -6.90 10.60
CA GLN A 3 13.27 -6.61 9.47
C GLN A 3 13.27 -7.60 8.30
N ASN A 4 12.69 -8.80 8.36
CA ASN A 4 12.79 -9.75 7.22
C ASN A 4 12.17 -9.19 5.94
N THR A 5 10.93 -8.76 6.05
CA THR A 5 10.28 -7.89 5.08
C THR A 5 10.41 -6.41 5.47
N SER A 6 11.35 -6.02 6.36
CA SER A 6 11.69 -4.60 6.75
C SER A 6 13.11 -4.00 6.40
N ARG A 7 14.12 -4.78 5.98
CA ARG A 7 15.08 -4.38 4.89
C ARG A 7 15.81 -5.64 4.37
N SER A 8 15.71 -5.96 3.08
CA SER A 8 16.25 -7.20 2.48
C SER A 8 17.07 -6.94 1.22
N ARG A 9 18.01 -7.84 0.94
CA ARG A 9 18.86 -7.83 -0.27
C ARG A 9 18.20 -8.46 -1.49
N GLU A 10 17.21 -9.30 -1.25
CA GLU A 10 16.36 -9.93 -2.26
C GLU A 10 14.91 -9.45 -2.06
N PHE A 11 14.22 -9.19 -3.16
CA PHE A 11 12.79 -8.89 -3.23
C PHE A 11 12.30 -9.17 -4.64
N LEU A 12 11.09 -9.71 -4.78
CA LEU A 12 10.50 -9.98 -6.10
C LEU A 12 10.11 -8.66 -6.77
N TRP A 13 10.31 -8.52 -8.07
CA TRP A 13 9.67 -7.47 -8.86
C TRP A 13 9.22 -8.01 -10.20
N GLN A 14 8.59 -7.17 -11.02
CA GLN A 14 8.21 -7.54 -12.38
C GLN A 14 8.44 -6.32 -13.26
N GLU A 15 8.96 -6.47 -14.49
CA GLU A 15 9.12 -5.31 -15.37
C GLU A 15 8.70 -5.56 -16.83
N GLY A 16 8.67 -4.49 -17.64
CA GLY A 16 8.17 -4.43 -19.02
C GLY A 16 8.56 -3.09 -19.65
N HIS A 17 8.36 -2.81 -20.94
CA HIS A 17 8.97 -1.64 -21.60
C HIS A 17 8.28 -1.23 -22.91
N SER A 18 8.13 0.07 -23.21
CA SER A 18 7.52 0.58 -24.47
C SER A 18 8.08 1.91 -25.03
N ALA A 19 7.78 2.21 -26.30
CA ALA A 19 8.33 3.32 -27.08
C ALA A 19 7.37 3.80 -28.20
N PHE A 20 7.39 5.11 -28.52
CA PHE A 20 6.29 5.81 -29.20
C PHE A 20 6.78 6.92 -30.15
N ALA A 21 5.91 7.37 -31.07
CA ALA A 21 6.24 8.30 -32.15
C ALA A 21 6.12 9.79 -31.74
N THR A 22 5.21 10.10 -30.83
CA THR A 22 5.22 11.32 -30.02
C THR A 22 5.55 10.97 -28.57
N LYS A 23 5.75 11.99 -27.73
CA LYS A 23 5.53 11.77 -26.30
C LYS A 23 4.09 11.28 -26.11
N GLU A 24 3.14 11.94 -26.76
CA GLU A 24 1.72 11.80 -26.47
C GLU A 24 1.17 10.36 -26.49
N GLU A 25 1.53 9.47 -27.43
CA GLU A 25 1.02 8.08 -27.33
C GLU A 25 1.59 7.30 -26.12
N ALA A 26 2.68 7.79 -25.51
CA ALA A 26 3.47 7.08 -24.52
C ALA A 26 2.81 6.99 -23.15
N ASP A 27 2.38 8.13 -22.57
CA ASP A 27 1.76 8.07 -21.26
C ASP A 27 0.42 7.30 -21.30
N ILE A 28 -0.21 7.14 -22.47
CA ILE A 28 -1.45 6.37 -22.57
C ILE A 28 -1.23 4.87 -22.37
N GLU A 29 -0.37 4.22 -23.14
CA GLU A 29 -0.16 2.77 -22.96
C GLU A 29 0.45 2.48 -21.59
N VAL A 30 1.41 3.30 -21.17
CA VAL A 30 2.03 3.23 -19.84
C VAL A 30 0.94 3.21 -18.77
N ASP A 31 0.09 4.23 -18.70
CA ASP A 31 -0.84 4.38 -17.57
C ASP A 31 -2.04 3.40 -17.68
N GLN A 32 -2.22 2.76 -18.85
CA GLN A 32 -3.11 1.61 -19.12
C GLN A 32 -2.53 0.29 -18.63
N ILE A 33 -1.26 -0.01 -18.92
CA ILE A 33 -0.61 -1.21 -18.41
C ILE A 33 -0.46 -1.09 -16.88
N LEU A 34 -0.36 0.13 -16.37
CA LEU A 34 -0.57 0.39 -14.95
C LEU A 34 -2.00 0.04 -14.52
N GLU A 35 -3.02 0.51 -15.24
CA GLU A 35 -4.43 0.11 -15.00
C GLU A 35 -4.66 -1.41 -15.09
N LEU A 36 -3.75 -2.19 -15.67
CA LEU A 36 -3.73 -3.66 -15.58
C LEU A 36 -3.08 -4.18 -14.31
N TYR A 37 -1.91 -3.67 -13.91
CA TYR A 37 -1.27 -4.09 -12.65
C TYR A 37 -2.05 -3.65 -11.40
N ARG A 38 -2.85 -2.58 -11.51
CA ARG A 38 -3.98 -2.32 -10.61
C ARG A 38 -4.80 -3.60 -10.48
N ARG A 39 -5.46 -3.98 -11.56
CA ARG A 39 -6.54 -4.96 -11.53
C ARG A 39 -6.04 -6.34 -11.16
N LEU A 40 -4.83 -6.70 -11.55
CA LEU A 40 -4.15 -7.94 -11.17
C LEU A 40 -4.12 -8.14 -9.64
N TYR A 41 -3.58 -7.16 -8.93
CA TYR A 41 -3.40 -7.25 -7.48
C TYR A 41 -4.73 -6.93 -6.74
N GLU A 42 -5.54 -5.99 -7.23
CA GLU A 42 -6.90 -5.72 -6.75
C GLU A 42 -7.77 -6.98 -6.79
N GLU A 43 -8.14 -7.40 -8.00
CA GLU A 43 -9.34 -8.18 -8.27
C GLU A 43 -9.04 -9.69 -8.18
N TYR A 44 -7.77 -10.09 -8.19
CA TYR A 44 -7.34 -11.50 -8.17
C TYR A 44 -6.47 -11.88 -6.97
N LEU A 45 -5.57 -11.00 -6.52
CA LEU A 45 -4.79 -11.26 -5.29
C LEU A 45 -5.49 -10.69 -4.05
N ALA A 46 -6.38 -9.71 -4.22
CA ALA A 46 -6.90 -8.86 -3.16
C ALA A 46 -5.79 -8.23 -2.29
N VAL A 47 -4.59 -8.06 -2.89
CA VAL A 47 -3.40 -7.45 -2.31
C VAL A 47 -3.30 -6.01 -2.80
N PRO A 48 -3.11 -5.03 -1.93
CA PRO A 48 -3.94 -3.84 -2.10
C PRO A 48 -3.27 -2.69 -2.86
N VAL A 49 -3.33 -2.77 -4.19
CA VAL A 49 -2.50 -1.96 -5.10
C VAL A 49 -2.75 -0.49 -5.21
N VAL A 50 -1.67 0.09 -5.70
CA VAL A 50 -1.34 1.47 -5.59
C VAL A 50 -0.66 1.68 -6.99
N LYS A 51 -1.16 2.63 -7.81
CA LYS A 51 -0.64 3.06 -9.13
C LYS A 51 0.15 4.39 -8.96
N GLY A 52 1.29 4.59 -9.62
CA GLY A 52 2.14 5.79 -9.44
C GLY A 52 3.33 5.83 -10.39
N GLN A 53 4.56 6.26 -10.03
CA GLN A 53 5.48 6.77 -11.10
C GLN A 53 7.03 6.98 -10.82
N LYS A 54 7.93 6.09 -10.27
CA LYS A 54 9.40 6.30 -9.85
C LYS A 54 10.24 7.46 -10.50
N SER A 55 11.16 8.10 -9.74
CA SER A 55 12.06 9.22 -10.14
C SER A 55 13.46 8.85 -10.74
N GLU A 56 14.50 9.72 -10.83
CA GLU A 56 15.77 9.49 -11.61
C GLU A 56 17.08 8.94 -10.96
N LEU A 57 17.38 9.15 -9.67
CA LEU A 57 18.54 8.50 -8.99
C LEU A 57 18.49 7.00 -8.61
N GLU A 58 17.54 6.44 -7.79
CA GLU A 58 14.95 5.19 -8.04
C GLU A 58 14.38 4.41 -9.39
N LYS A 59 14.20 5.05 -10.59
CA LYS A 59 14.10 4.43 -11.93
C LYS A 59 15.12 3.33 -12.28
N PHE A 60 14.67 2.40 -13.11
CA PHE A 60 15.49 1.66 -14.07
C PHE A 60 16.36 2.59 -14.93
N ALA A 61 17.66 2.27 -14.97
CA ALA A 61 18.65 3.04 -15.71
C ALA A 61 18.40 2.97 -17.22
N GLY A 62 18.56 4.10 -17.92
CA GLY A 62 18.20 4.22 -19.34
C GLY A 62 16.70 4.31 -19.62
N GLY A 63 15.83 4.32 -18.59
CA GLY A 63 14.39 4.55 -18.74
C GLY A 63 14.03 5.94 -19.27
N LEU A 64 12.83 6.04 -19.87
CA LEU A 64 12.17 7.28 -20.25
C LEU A 64 11.84 7.97 -18.89
N TYR A 65 10.80 7.61 -18.11
CA TYR A 65 10.89 7.64 -16.63
C TYR A 65 11.19 6.24 -16.00
N THR A 66 10.25 5.52 -15.40
CA THR A 66 10.43 4.10 -15.01
C THR A 66 9.23 3.23 -15.21
N THR A 67 8.46 2.78 -14.20
CA THR A 67 7.55 1.61 -14.24
C THR A 67 7.28 1.02 -12.78
N SER A 68 6.10 0.41 -12.41
CA SER A 68 5.66 -0.45 -11.21
C SER A 68 4.34 -0.21 -10.36
N VAL A 69 3.38 -1.13 -10.15
CA VAL A 69 2.33 -0.88 -9.11
C VAL A 69 3.03 -1.04 -7.80
N GLU A 70 2.57 -0.37 -6.75
CA GLU A 70 3.01 -0.61 -5.38
C GLU A 70 2.02 -1.62 -4.46
N ALA A 71 2.40 -3.14 -2.70
CA ALA A 71 1.70 -4.08 -1.69
C ALA A 71 1.06 -3.45 -0.39
N PHE A 72 1.56 -2.36 0.23
CA PHE A 72 1.75 -2.22 1.70
C PHE A 72 1.49 -3.44 2.59
N ILE A 73 2.19 -3.30 3.68
CA ILE A 73 3.15 -4.31 3.99
C ILE A 73 2.30 -5.16 5.05
N PRO A 74 2.16 -6.50 5.07
CA PRO A 74 1.77 -7.21 6.33
C PRO A 74 2.64 -7.06 7.63
N GLU A 75 3.58 -7.95 8.01
CA GLU A 75 4.29 -8.15 9.33
C GLU A 75 5.44 -7.27 10.00
N THR A 76 6.01 -6.17 9.48
CA THR A 76 7.44 -5.75 9.69
C THR A 76 7.90 -4.27 9.45
N GLY A 77 7.36 -3.49 8.47
CA GLY A 77 7.47 -2.02 8.38
C GLY A 77 8.27 -1.35 7.21
N ARG A 78 7.73 -1.22 5.98
CA ARG A 78 8.50 -0.91 4.74
C ARG A 78 7.58 -0.31 3.56
N GLY A 79 7.94 -0.30 2.25
CA GLY A 79 7.24 0.28 1.03
C GLY A 79 8.08 0.31 -0.32
N VAL A 80 7.99 -0.60 -1.36
CA VAL A 80 9.17 -1.03 -2.24
C VAL A 80 9.35 -0.53 -3.70
N GLN A 81 9.83 -1.42 -4.60
CA GLN A 81 9.71 -1.58 -6.06
C GLN A 81 9.36 -3.02 -6.48
N GLY A 82 8.43 -3.15 -7.45
CA GLY A 82 7.85 -4.42 -7.93
C GLY A 82 7.24 -4.34 -9.33
N ALA A 83 5.92 -4.35 -9.54
CA ALA A 83 5.31 -4.78 -10.83
C ALA A 83 5.04 -3.73 -11.96
N THR A 84 5.95 -3.60 -12.94
CA THR A 84 6.08 -2.57 -14.00
C THR A 84 5.69 -2.94 -15.45
N SER A 85 5.47 -1.94 -16.31
CA SER A 85 5.91 -1.96 -17.71
C SER A 85 6.30 -0.55 -18.18
N HIS A 86 7.60 -0.26 -18.16
CA HIS A 86 8.22 1.04 -18.31
C HIS A 86 7.93 1.77 -19.61
N CYS A 87 8.06 3.09 -19.57
CA CYS A 87 8.34 3.87 -20.75
C CYS A 87 9.87 3.91 -20.95
N LEU A 88 10.40 3.63 -22.16
CA LEU A 88 11.85 3.59 -22.45
C LEU A 88 12.36 4.52 -23.57
N GLY A 89 11.51 4.80 -24.55
CA GLY A 89 11.92 5.61 -25.71
C GLY A 89 12.93 4.87 -26.57
N GLN A 90 13.74 5.62 -27.32
CA GLN A 90 14.54 5.02 -28.39
C GLN A 90 15.79 4.23 -27.93
N ASN A 91 16.00 4.06 -26.62
CA ASN A 91 17.17 3.34 -26.09
C ASN A 91 17.20 1.86 -26.46
N PHE A 92 16.08 1.15 -26.38
CA PHE A 92 16.03 -0.27 -26.76
C PHE A 92 15.92 -0.46 -28.28
N ALA A 93 15.14 0.37 -28.98
CA ALA A 93 15.00 0.30 -30.43
C ALA A 93 16.35 0.41 -31.16
N LYS A 94 17.24 1.30 -30.69
CA LYS A 94 18.61 1.49 -31.22
C LYS A 94 19.56 0.30 -30.98
N MET A 95 19.23 -0.63 -30.08
CA MET A 95 20.04 -1.82 -29.79
C MET A 95 19.60 -3.06 -30.60
N PHE A 96 18.44 -3.01 -31.27
CA PHE A 96 17.84 -4.12 -32.01
C PHE A 96 17.28 -3.73 -33.40
N GLU A 97 17.63 -2.55 -33.93
CA GLU A 97 17.25 -2.03 -35.26
C GLU A 97 15.72 -1.96 -35.55
N ILE A 98 14.91 -1.70 -34.51
CA ILE A 98 13.44 -1.70 -34.60
C ILE A 98 12.90 -0.31 -35.04
N ASN A 99 11.98 -0.30 -36.01
CA ASN A 99 11.33 0.90 -36.57
C ASN A 99 9.79 0.79 -36.48
N PHE A 100 9.07 1.92 -36.40
CA PHE A 100 7.60 1.97 -36.16
C PHE A 100 6.94 3.27 -36.70
N ASP A 101 5.64 3.18 -37.07
CA ASP A 101 4.79 4.28 -37.58
C ASP A 101 3.35 4.21 -36.99
N ASP A 102 2.87 5.21 -36.20
CA ASP A 102 1.41 5.53 -36.10
C ASP A 102 1.04 6.91 -35.45
N LYS A 103 -0.18 7.06 -34.87
CA LYS A 103 -0.93 8.34 -34.68
C LYS A 103 -1.76 8.49 -33.37
N LYS A 104 -1.34 9.43 -32.53
CA LYS A 104 -2.06 10.35 -31.60
C LYS A 104 -2.79 9.85 -30.33
N GLY A 105 -2.33 10.40 -29.18
CA GLY A 105 -3.18 11.01 -28.13
C GLY A 105 -2.69 10.87 -26.68
N GLU A 106 -2.82 11.90 -25.81
CA GLU A 106 -2.40 11.88 -24.38
C GLU A 106 -3.23 12.78 -23.44
N LYS A 107 -3.09 12.51 -22.12
CA LYS A 107 -2.85 13.46 -20.99
C LYS A 107 -3.52 13.03 -19.68
N ALA A 108 -4.43 12.04 -19.74
CA ALA A 108 -5.47 11.85 -18.73
C ALA A 108 -5.09 11.08 -17.44
N MET A 109 -3.80 10.88 -17.16
CA MET A 109 -3.38 9.53 -16.77
C MET A 109 -2.44 9.41 -15.55
N VAL A 110 -1.44 10.29 -15.40
CA VAL A 110 -0.54 10.48 -14.22
C VAL A 110 -1.28 10.62 -12.85
N ASP A 111 -2.55 11.03 -12.88
CA ASP A 111 -3.39 11.14 -11.67
C ASP A 111 -4.24 9.89 -11.40
N GLN A 112 -4.72 9.17 -12.44
CA GLN A 112 -5.38 7.86 -12.26
C GLN A 112 -4.43 6.88 -11.57
N ILE A 113 -3.18 7.01 -12.02
CA ILE A 113 -1.95 6.64 -11.39
C ILE A 113 -2.00 7.03 -9.89
N LEU A 114 -1.59 8.20 -9.40
CA LEU A 114 -1.44 8.40 -7.94
C LEU A 114 -2.76 8.19 -7.14
N GLU A 115 -3.95 8.33 -7.74
CA GLU A 115 -5.21 7.98 -7.09
C GLU A 115 -5.24 6.52 -6.64
N LEU A 116 -4.79 5.57 -7.46
CA LEU A 116 -4.69 4.23 -6.92
C LEU A 116 -3.62 4.16 -5.84
N TYR A 117 -2.50 4.91 -5.91
CA TYR A 117 -1.55 4.97 -4.76
C TYR A 117 -2.25 5.26 -3.43
N ARG A 118 -3.42 5.91 -3.44
CA ARG A 118 -4.37 5.85 -2.31
C ARG A 118 -5.20 4.58 -2.29
N ARG A 119 -6.07 4.38 -3.30
CA ARG A 119 -7.20 3.43 -3.34
C ARG A 119 -7.05 2.24 -2.41
N LEU A 120 -6.19 1.26 -2.70
CA LEU A 120 -6.28 -0.02 -2.02
C LEU A 120 -5.46 -0.16 -0.75
N TYR A 121 -4.42 0.66 -0.54
CA TYR A 121 -3.92 0.83 0.82
C TYR A 121 -5.11 1.06 1.76
N GLU A 122 -6.04 1.92 1.35
CA GLU A 122 -7.26 2.19 2.09
C GLU A 122 -8.31 1.05 1.92
N GLU A 123 -8.66 0.68 0.69
CA GLU A 123 -9.79 -0.21 0.37
C GLU A 123 -9.54 -1.72 0.65
N TYR A 124 -8.28 -2.20 0.74
CA TYR A 124 -7.98 -3.63 1.01
C TYR A 124 -6.87 -3.87 2.07
N LEU A 125 -5.85 -3.00 2.29
CA LEU A 125 -5.03 -3.11 3.53
C LEU A 125 -5.75 -2.52 4.73
N ALA A 126 -6.79 -1.71 4.51
CA ALA A 126 -7.40 -0.91 5.56
C ALA A 126 -6.40 0.05 6.24
N VAL A 127 -5.47 0.66 5.50
CA VAL A 127 -4.46 1.59 6.02
C VAL A 127 -4.53 2.97 5.35
N PRO A 128 -4.72 4.06 6.11
CA PRO A 128 -4.79 5.43 5.59
C PRO A 128 -3.46 5.94 5.02
N VAL A 129 -3.54 6.81 4.02
CA VAL A 129 -2.36 7.49 3.44
C VAL A 129 -2.56 8.98 3.20
N VAL A 130 -1.52 9.63 2.67
CA VAL A 130 -1.54 10.99 2.14
C VAL A 130 -0.88 10.99 0.76
N LYS A 131 -1.60 11.43 -0.28
CA LYS A 131 -1.05 11.74 -1.62
C LYS A 131 -0.36 13.10 -1.59
N GLY A 132 0.87 13.22 -2.11
CA GLY A 132 1.57 14.51 -2.13
C GLY A 132 2.90 14.55 -2.86
N GLN A 133 3.45 15.74 -3.08
CA GLN A 133 4.75 16.01 -3.73
C GLN A 133 5.91 16.02 -2.73
N LYS A 134 7.00 15.30 -2.98
CA LYS A 134 8.27 15.40 -2.24
C LYS A 134 8.95 16.77 -2.43
N SER A 135 9.96 17.06 -1.61
CA SER A 135 10.91 18.14 -1.85
C SER A 135 11.91 17.81 -2.96
N GLU A 136 12.72 18.81 -3.33
CA GLU A 136 13.89 18.64 -4.21
C GLU A 136 14.99 17.74 -3.61
N LEU A 137 15.04 17.56 -2.28
CA LEU A 137 16.04 16.70 -1.61
C LEU A 137 15.58 15.26 -1.41
N GLU A 138 14.27 15.01 -1.36
CA GLU A 138 13.70 13.69 -1.09
C GLU A 138 13.11 13.04 -2.38
N LYS A 139 13.68 13.40 -3.54
CA LYS A 139 13.48 12.74 -4.84
C LYS A 139 14.66 11.85 -5.25
N PHE A 140 14.41 10.79 -6.03
CA PHE A 140 15.45 10.08 -6.80
C PHE A 140 15.95 11.16 -7.81
N ALA A 141 17.03 11.87 -7.51
CA ALA A 141 17.43 13.13 -8.18
C ALA A 141 17.78 12.97 -9.68
N GLY A 142 17.75 14.09 -10.41
CA GLY A 142 17.53 14.12 -11.87
C GLY A 142 16.03 14.20 -12.21
N GLY A 143 15.15 13.75 -11.31
CA GLY A 143 13.72 13.87 -11.51
C GLY A 143 13.27 15.33 -11.57
N LEU A 144 12.38 15.64 -12.52
CA LEU A 144 11.83 16.97 -12.72
C LEU A 144 10.88 17.33 -11.57
N TYR A 145 9.93 16.45 -11.24
CA TYR A 145 9.15 16.48 -10.00
C TYR A 145 8.93 15.07 -9.44
N THR A 146 8.41 14.99 -8.22
CA THR A 146 8.41 13.76 -7.42
C THR A 146 7.31 13.82 -6.37
N THR A 147 6.50 12.78 -6.29
CA THR A 147 5.25 12.65 -5.51
C THR A 147 5.19 11.22 -4.92
N SER A 148 4.23 10.94 -4.06
CA SER A 148 4.15 9.67 -3.33
C SER A 148 2.77 9.45 -2.70
N VAL A 149 2.56 8.25 -2.15
CA VAL A 149 1.83 8.19 -0.89
C VAL A 149 2.72 7.91 0.30
N GLU A 150 2.48 8.70 1.35
CA GLU A 150 3.08 8.53 2.66
C GLU A 150 2.07 7.85 3.60
N ALA A 151 2.50 6.78 4.24
CA ALA A 151 1.84 6.22 5.40
C ALA A 151 2.56 6.67 6.68
N PHE A 152 1.95 6.42 7.84
CA PHE A 152 2.51 6.78 9.14
C PHE A 152 2.25 5.69 10.17
N ILE A 153 3.20 5.52 11.09
CA ILE A 153 3.19 4.50 12.14
C ILE A 153 3.10 5.19 13.51
N PRO A 154 1.90 5.28 14.13
CA PRO A 154 1.69 5.93 15.43
C PRO A 154 2.64 5.45 16.53
N GLU A 155 2.87 4.14 16.60
CA GLU A 155 3.60 3.44 17.65
C GLU A 155 5.09 3.82 17.67
N THR A 156 5.68 4.08 16.49
CA THR A 156 7.10 4.47 16.34
C THR A 156 7.29 5.95 16.04
N GLY A 157 6.25 6.68 15.66
CA GLY A 157 6.29 8.10 15.32
C GLY A 157 7.00 8.39 14.01
N ARG A 158 6.82 7.51 13.00
CA ARG A 158 7.58 7.57 11.74
C ARG A 158 6.67 7.54 10.51
N GLY A 159 6.99 8.41 9.56
CA GLY A 159 6.50 8.32 8.20
C GLY A 159 7.16 7.17 7.44
N VAL A 160 6.42 6.60 6.51
CA VAL A 160 6.91 5.59 5.57
C VAL A 160 6.50 6.02 4.18
N GLN A 161 7.49 6.31 3.32
CA GLN A 161 7.26 6.42 1.89
C GLN A 161 6.81 5.05 1.40
N GLY A 162 5.51 4.96 1.18
CA GLY A 162 4.82 3.73 0.91
C GLY A 162 4.74 3.42 -0.57
N ALA A 163 4.67 4.50 -1.36
CA ALA A 163 4.53 4.46 -2.80
C ALA A 163 5.09 5.73 -3.45
N THR A 164 5.64 5.72 -4.67
CA THR A 164 6.33 6.92 -5.20
C THR A 164 6.21 7.21 -6.73
N SER A 165 5.82 8.45 -7.09
CA SER A 165 5.29 8.90 -8.39
C SER A 165 5.82 10.26 -8.92
N HIS A 166 6.44 10.34 -10.10
CA HIS A 166 7.41 11.35 -10.47
C HIS A 166 7.43 11.59 -11.99
N CYS A 167 7.66 12.82 -12.43
CA CYS A 167 8.01 13.13 -13.82
C CYS A 167 9.46 13.57 -13.91
N LEU A 168 10.16 13.17 -14.96
CA LEU A 168 11.61 13.29 -15.10
C LEU A 168 12.06 14.16 -16.28
N GLY A 169 11.09 14.61 -17.09
CA GLY A 169 11.30 15.56 -18.17
C GLY A 169 12.01 14.93 -19.37
N GLN A 170 13.31 15.20 -19.48
CA GLN A 170 14.21 14.75 -20.55
C GLN A 170 15.63 14.46 -20.00
N ASN A 171 15.79 14.25 -18.70
CA ASN A 171 17.12 14.35 -18.09
C ASN A 171 17.99 13.11 -18.38
N PHE A 172 17.43 11.89 -18.31
CA PHE A 172 18.09 10.74 -18.94
C PHE A 172 18.09 10.80 -20.48
N ALA A 173 17.13 11.50 -21.13
CA ALA A 173 17.19 11.71 -22.58
C ALA A 173 18.43 12.52 -23.01
N LYS A 174 18.88 13.46 -22.16
CA LYS A 174 20.15 14.18 -22.30
C LYS A 174 21.35 13.32 -21.96
N MET A 175 21.31 12.60 -20.82
CA MET A 175 22.43 11.79 -20.33
C MET A 175 22.77 10.58 -21.24
N PHE A 176 21.79 10.04 -21.97
CA PHE A 176 21.95 8.88 -22.85
C PHE A 176 21.69 9.20 -24.34
N GLU A 177 21.75 10.48 -24.73
CA GLU A 177 21.56 10.98 -26.11
C GLU A 177 20.31 10.42 -26.84
N ILE A 178 19.20 10.29 -26.10
CA ILE A 178 17.94 9.70 -26.56
C ILE A 178 17.16 10.72 -27.41
N ASN A 179 17.66 10.95 -28.63
CA ASN A 179 17.07 11.82 -29.63
C ASN A 179 16.17 11.03 -30.60
N PHE A 180 15.09 11.66 -31.04
CA PHE A 180 14.21 11.28 -32.16
C PHE A 180 14.17 12.42 -33.18
N ASP A 181 13.86 12.15 -34.44
CA ASP A 181 13.59 13.19 -35.43
C ASP A 181 12.09 13.55 -35.40
N ASP A 182 11.75 14.83 -35.27
CA ASP A 182 10.38 15.31 -35.10
C ASP A 182 9.59 15.39 -36.42
N LYS A 183 8.34 15.87 -36.37
CA LYS A 183 7.46 15.99 -37.54
C LYS A 183 7.86 17.09 -38.54
N LYS A 184 9.01 17.74 -38.35
CA LYS A 184 9.68 18.63 -39.31
C LYS A 184 11.06 18.10 -39.75
N GLY A 185 11.55 17.01 -39.15
CA GLY A 185 12.92 16.52 -39.30
C GLY A 185 13.95 17.21 -38.38
N GLU A 186 13.51 17.88 -37.31
CA GLU A 186 14.41 18.45 -36.29
C GLU A 186 14.71 17.40 -35.20
N LYS A 187 15.97 17.26 -34.77
CA LYS A 187 16.32 16.36 -33.64
C LYS A 187 15.78 16.90 -32.32
N ALA A 188 14.85 16.16 -31.73
CA ALA A 188 14.24 16.43 -30.44
C ALA A 188 14.56 15.33 -29.42
N MET A 189 14.50 15.63 -28.13
CA MET A 189 14.74 14.67 -27.04
C MET A 189 13.42 14.12 -26.48
N VAL A 190 13.38 12.80 -26.28
CA VAL A 190 12.17 12.07 -25.84
C VAL A 190 11.74 12.42 -24.40
N TRP A 191 10.43 12.29 -24.13
CA TRP A 191 9.75 12.64 -22.86
C TRP A 191 9.01 11.42 -22.26
N GLN A 192 8.73 11.42 -20.95
CA GLN A 192 9.30 10.33 -20.13
C GLN A 192 8.43 9.13 -19.51
N ASN A 193 7.47 9.24 -18.57
CA ASN A 193 6.62 8.19 -17.88
C ASN A 193 7.12 6.95 -16.98
N SER A 194 6.42 6.52 -15.89
CA SER A 194 6.90 5.60 -14.76
C SER A 194 5.85 4.86 -13.84
N TRP A 195 6.22 4.02 -12.80
CA TRP A 195 5.47 3.38 -11.61
C TRP A 195 6.41 2.85 -10.39
N GLY A 196 6.10 2.12 -9.24
CA GLY A 196 7.03 1.46 -8.23
C GLY A 196 6.89 0.48 -6.91
N TYR A 197 6.07 -0.56 -6.47
CA TYR A 197 6.27 -1.58 -5.27
C TYR A 197 6.10 -3.13 -5.57
N SER A 198 6.37 -4.01 -4.56
CA SER A 198 6.17 -5.49 -4.30
C SER A 198 6.28 -6.00 -2.81
N THR A 199 7.49 -6.16 -2.17
CA THR A 199 7.82 -6.84 -0.86
C THR A 199 8.84 -6.20 0.18
N ARG A 200 9.42 -4.96 0.01
CA ARG A 200 9.29 -3.85 1.08
C ARG A 200 7.75 -3.68 1.29
N THR A 201 6.92 -4.40 0.53
CA THR A 201 5.52 -4.75 0.58
C THR A 201 4.91 -5.80 1.56
N ILE A 202 5.58 -6.36 2.58
CA ILE A 202 4.99 -7.37 3.54
C ILE A 202 5.22 -7.12 5.09
N GLY A 203 4.81 -5.94 5.60
CA GLY A 203 5.01 -5.29 6.91
C GLY A 203 4.31 -3.98 7.51
N VAL A 204 3.52 -3.11 6.85
CA VAL A 204 2.86 -1.83 7.31
C VAL A 204 1.61 -2.19 8.15
N MET A 205 0.66 -2.90 7.57
CA MET A 205 -0.66 -3.31 8.03
C MET A 205 -0.65 -4.09 9.34
N VAL A 206 0.43 -4.76 9.73
CA VAL A 206 0.58 -5.36 11.09
C VAL A 206 1.37 -4.44 12.03
N MET A 207 2.16 -3.48 11.54
CA MET A 207 2.55 -2.33 12.38
C MET A 207 1.41 -1.33 12.60
N VAL A 208 0.27 -1.46 11.89
CA VAL A 208 -0.93 -0.62 12.03
C VAL A 208 -2.09 -1.36 12.72
N HIS A 209 -2.35 -2.61 12.35
CA HIS A 209 -3.43 -3.46 12.89
C HIS A 209 -2.96 -4.55 13.85
N GLY A 210 -1.68 -4.91 13.83
CA GLY A 210 -1.15 -6.00 14.67
C GLY A 210 -1.24 -5.69 16.15
N ASP A 211 -1.36 -6.74 16.95
CA ASP A 211 -1.55 -6.65 18.40
C ASP A 211 -0.68 -7.70 19.14
N ASP A 212 -0.79 -7.73 20.47
CA ASP A 212 -0.06 -8.66 21.33
C ASP A 212 -0.38 -10.15 21.09
N LYS A 213 -1.42 -10.47 20.30
CA LYS A 213 -1.76 -11.84 19.91
C LYS A 213 -1.09 -12.26 18.59
N GLY A 214 -0.69 -11.32 17.74
CA GLY A 214 0.00 -11.56 16.49
C GLY A 214 -0.60 -10.79 15.30
N LEU A 215 -0.79 -11.49 14.18
CA LEU A 215 -1.27 -10.86 12.95
C LEU A 215 -2.74 -10.45 13.07
N VAL A 216 -3.12 -9.38 12.37
CA VAL A 216 -4.52 -9.00 12.13
C VAL A 216 -4.61 -8.67 10.63
N LEU A 217 -5.16 -9.60 9.85
CA LEU A 217 -5.24 -9.45 8.41
C LEU A 217 -6.65 -8.94 8.02
N PRO A 218 -6.77 -7.85 7.24
CA PRO A 218 -8.02 -7.48 6.63
C PRO A 218 -8.57 -8.62 5.75
N PRO A 219 -9.89 -8.83 5.73
CA PRO A 219 -10.55 -9.88 4.97
C PRO A 219 -10.18 -9.95 3.49
N LYS A 220 -9.91 -8.82 2.85
CA LYS A 220 -9.54 -8.85 1.43
C LYS A 220 -8.18 -9.50 1.20
N VAL A 221 -7.13 -9.15 1.94
CA VAL A 221 -5.79 -9.76 1.78
C VAL A 221 -5.61 -11.18 2.35
N SER A 222 -6.43 -11.61 3.31
CA SER A 222 -6.13 -12.83 4.06
C SER A 222 -6.26 -14.10 3.22
N GLU A 223 -5.21 -14.95 3.17
CA GLU A 223 -5.22 -16.26 2.49
C GLU A 223 -6.44 -17.10 2.91
N ILE A 224 -6.71 -17.13 4.21
CA ILE A 224 -7.90 -17.73 4.83
C ILE A 224 -8.70 -16.61 5.45
N GLN A 225 -9.91 -16.36 4.96
CA GLN A 225 -10.84 -15.38 5.51
C GLN A 225 -11.57 -15.92 6.74
N VAL A 226 -11.93 -17.21 6.68
CA VAL A 226 -12.74 -17.89 7.70
C VAL A 226 -12.10 -19.22 8.08
N ILE A 227 -11.81 -19.41 9.37
CA ILE A 227 -11.44 -20.73 9.91
C ILE A 227 -12.62 -21.33 10.68
N VAL A 228 -13.04 -22.54 10.31
CA VAL A 228 -14.10 -23.30 10.97
C VAL A 228 -13.47 -24.35 11.88
N ILE A 229 -13.89 -24.37 13.14
CA ILE A 229 -13.30 -25.20 14.20
C ILE A 229 -14.40 -25.94 14.95
N HIS A 230 -14.36 -27.27 14.88
CA HIS A 230 -15.19 -28.14 15.71
C HIS A 230 -14.84 -27.96 17.20
N VAL A 231 -15.86 -27.91 18.04
CA VAL A 231 -15.75 -27.76 19.49
C VAL A 231 -16.43 -28.95 20.16
N PRO A 232 -15.76 -30.11 20.25
CA PRO A 232 -16.33 -31.30 20.87
C PRO A 232 -16.51 -31.09 22.37
N PHE A 233 -17.63 -31.56 22.91
CA PHE A 233 -17.82 -31.77 24.34
C PHE A 233 -17.76 -33.29 24.62
N LYS A 234 -18.19 -33.76 25.80
CA LYS A 234 -17.99 -35.15 26.20
C LYS A 234 -19.08 -36.07 25.68
N ASP A 235 -18.67 -37.27 25.25
CA ASP A 235 -19.54 -38.41 24.96
C ASP A 235 -20.53 -38.16 23.80
N GLU A 236 -20.10 -37.39 22.80
CA GLU A 236 -20.87 -36.90 21.64
C GLU A 236 -20.32 -37.39 20.30
N ASP A 237 -21.14 -37.26 19.25
CA ASP A 237 -20.77 -37.59 17.88
C ASP A 237 -19.83 -36.52 17.29
N VAL A 238 -18.54 -36.88 17.17
CA VAL A 238 -17.52 -36.01 16.57
C VAL A 238 -17.64 -35.99 15.04
N GLU A 239 -18.21 -37.03 14.42
CA GLU A 239 -18.38 -37.15 12.98
C GLU A 239 -19.47 -36.16 12.50
N GLU A 240 -20.60 -36.08 13.19
CA GLU A 240 -21.67 -35.09 12.92
C GLU A 240 -21.16 -33.64 12.97
N ILE A 241 -20.38 -33.27 13.99
CA ILE A 241 -19.81 -31.92 14.12
C ILE A 241 -18.79 -31.64 13.01
N MET A 242 -18.01 -32.65 12.60
CA MET A 242 -17.00 -32.52 11.54
C MET A 242 -17.63 -32.42 10.15
N ASP A 243 -18.75 -33.12 9.90
CA ASP A 243 -19.57 -32.96 8.70
C ASP A 243 -20.23 -31.57 8.66
N ALA A 244 -20.78 -31.08 9.77
CA ALA A 244 -21.31 -29.72 9.85
C ALA A 244 -20.24 -28.64 9.61
N CYS A 245 -19.01 -28.84 10.11
CA CYS A 245 -17.85 -28.00 9.77
C CYS A 245 -17.51 -28.05 8.27
N SER A 246 -17.56 -29.23 7.66
CA SER A 246 -17.25 -29.44 6.24
C SER A 246 -18.32 -28.83 5.33
N ALA A 247 -19.60 -29.02 5.66
CA ALA A 247 -20.74 -28.38 5.01
C ALA A 247 -20.63 -26.84 5.10
N THR A 248 -20.32 -26.30 6.28
CA THR A 248 -20.11 -24.85 6.48
C THR A 248 -19.01 -24.30 5.57
N VAL A 249 -17.86 -24.98 5.49
CA VAL A 249 -16.75 -24.58 4.59
C VAL A 249 -17.17 -24.63 3.12
N ASN A 250 -17.95 -25.64 2.71
CA ASN A 250 -18.41 -25.78 1.34
C ASN A 250 -19.44 -24.68 0.97
N THR A 251 -20.37 -24.36 1.85
CA THR A 251 -21.33 -23.25 1.68
C THR A 251 -20.61 -21.91 1.50
N LEU A 252 -19.62 -21.61 2.36
CA LEU A 252 -18.85 -20.37 2.26
C LEU A 252 -18.00 -20.31 0.97
N LYS A 253 -17.34 -21.40 0.59
CA LYS A 253 -16.60 -21.49 -0.68
C LYS A 253 -17.50 -21.33 -1.91
N GLY A 254 -18.75 -21.81 -1.85
CA GLY A 254 -19.75 -21.61 -2.89
C GLY A 254 -20.07 -20.13 -3.18
N LEU A 255 -19.79 -19.25 -2.23
CA LEU A 255 -19.93 -17.79 -2.33
C LEU A 255 -18.57 -17.08 -2.56
N GLY A 256 -17.51 -17.82 -2.89
CA GLY A 256 -16.16 -17.28 -3.11
C GLY A 256 -15.37 -16.96 -1.83
N ILE A 257 -15.95 -17.16 -0.65
CA ILE A 257 -15.30 -16.88 0.64
C ILE A 257 -14.21 -17.92 0.89
N ARG A 258 -13.00 -17.47 1.22
CA ARG A 258 -11.82 -18.32 1.45
C ARG A 258 -11.87 -18.99 2.83
N ALA A 259 -12.77 -19.96 2.94
CA ALA A 259 -13.02 -20.73 4.16
C ALA A 259 -12.17 -22.01 4.23
N ARG A 260 -11.78 -22.42 5.44
CA ARG A 260 -11.05 -23.66 5.73
C ARG A 260 -11.50 -24.25 7.08
N ALA A 261 -11.50 -25.58 7.21
CA ALA A 261 -11.68 -26.25 8.50
C ALA A 261 -10.33 -26.60 9.14
N ASP A 262 -10.28 -26.69 10.47
CA ASP A 262 -9.14 -27.27 11.22
C ASP A 262 -9.50 -28.64 11.83
N PRO A 263 -9.35 -29.75 11.07
CA PRO A 263 -9.75 -31.09 11.49
C PRO A 263 -8.77 -31.76 12.47
N ARG A 264 -7.76 -31.06 12.99
CA ARG A 264 -6.68 -31.67 13.79
C ARG A 264 -7.17 -32.03 15.20
N GLU A 265 -7.67 -33.25 15.40
CA GLU A 265 -8.15 -33.74 16.70
C GLU A 265 -7.09 -33.68 17.82
N ASN A 266 -5.81 -33.80 17.47
CA ASN A 266 -4.69 -33.80 18.40
C ASN A 266 -4.40 -32.43 19.08
N TYR A 267 -5.22 -31.41 18.84
CA TYR A 267 -5.13 -30.10 19.44
C TYR A 267 -6.49 -29.65 20.00
N SER A 268 -6.51 -29.13 21.23
CA SER A 268 -7.73 -28.59 21.85
C SER A 268 -8.25 -27.36 21.08
N PRO A 269 -9.56 -27.06 21.13
CA PRO A 269 -10.12 -25.86 20.49
C PRO A 269 -9.38 -24.59 20.91
N GLY A 270 -9.09 -24.40 22.20
CA GLY A 270 -8.32 -23.26 22.69
C GLY A 270 -6.90 -23.13 22.11
N TRP A 271 -6.22 -24.24 21.80
CA TRP A 271 -4.95 -24.19 21.07
C TRP A 271 -5.15 -23.73 19.62
N LYS A 272 -6.17 -24.28 18.94
CA LYS A 272 -6.52 -23.88 17.56
C LYS A 272 -6.90 -22.39 17.50
N TYR A 273 -7.66 -21.88 18.48
CA TYR A 273 -8.05 -20.47 18.57
C TYR A 273 -6.81 -19.58 18.57
N SER A 274 -5.86 -19.83 19.48
CA SER A 274 -4.59 -19.09 19.54
C SER A 274 -3.72 -19.26 18.29
N HIS A 275 -3.71 -20.44 17.67
CA HIS A 275 -2.97 -20.70 16.43
C HIS A 275 -3.47 -19.87 15.25
N TRP A 276 -4.79 -19.70 15.11
CA TRP A 276 -5.38 -18.92 14.01
C TRP A 276 -5.54 -17.43 14.34
N GLU A 277 -5.69 -17.05 15.62
CA GLU A 277 -5.58 -15.65 16.06
C GLU A 277 -4.15 -15.13 15.83
N MET A 278 -3.11 -15.91 16.16
CA MET A 278 -1.71 -15.56 15.84
C MET A 278 -1.51 -15.37 14.34
N LYS A 279 -2.13 -16.22 13.50
CA LYS A 279 -2.10 -16.12 12.03
C LYS A 279 -3.01 -15.03 11.45
N GLY A 280 -3.79 -14.33 12.28
CA GLY A 280 -4.60 -13.20 11.87
C GLY A 280 -5.77 -13.51 10.94
N VAL A 281 -6.30 -14.75 10.98
CA VAL A 281 -7.51 -15.10 10.22
C VAL A 281 -8.66 -14.19 10.67
N PRO A 282 -9.30 -13.41 9.77
CA PRO A 282 -10.23 -12.36 10.15
C PRO A 282 -11.45 -12.84 10.95
N LEU A 283 -11.99 -14.01 10.59
CA LEU A 283 -13.15 -14.60 11.26
C LEU A 283 -12.89 -16.05 11.67
N ARG A 284 -13.18 -16.38 12.92
CA ARG A 284 -13.32 -17.77 13.37
C ARG A 284 -14.80 -18.11 13.46
N ILE A 285 -15.16 -19.29 12.97
CA ILE A 285 -16.43 -19.95 13.26
C ILE A 285 -16.15 -21.13 14.19
N GLU A 286 -16.79 -21.13 15.34
CA GLU A 286 -16.80 -22.21 16.33
C GLU A 286 -18.13 -22.97 16.16
N ILE A 287 -18.07 -24.30 16.00
CA ILE A 287 -19.27 -25.16 15.91
C ILE A 287 -19.18 -26.24 16.97
N GLY A 288 -20.08 -26.20 17.95
CA GLY A 288 -20.28 -27.27 18.92
C GLY A 288 -21.70 -27.84 18.91
N PRO A 289 -21.99 -28.82 19.79
CA PRO A 289 -23.27 -29.53 19.84
C PRO A 289 -24.47 -28.61 20.09
N LYS A 290 -24.28 -27.57 20.92
CA LYS A 290 -25.29 -26.54 21.19
C LYS A 290 -25.60 -25.69 19.98
N ASP A 291 -24.65 -25.55 19.07
CA ASP A 291 -24.81 -24.76 17.86
C ASP A 291 -25.54 -25.57 16.79
N LEU A 292 -25.25 -26.87 16.66
CA LEU A 292 -26.05 -27.82 15.88
C LEU A 292 -27.51 -27.87 16.36
N ALA A 293 -27.73 -28.08 17.67
CA ALA A 293 -29.06 -28.18 18.26
C ALA A 293 -29.91 -26.90 18.10
N ASN A 294 -29.27 -25.74 17.93
CA ASN A 294 -29.90 -24.45 17.69
C ASN A 294 -29.90 -24.03 16.20
N ASN A 295 -29.39 -24.87 15.28
CA ASN A 295 -29.19 -24.56 13.86
C ASN A 295 -28.44 -23.23 13.59
N GLN A 296 -27.33 -23.05 14.33
CA GLN A 296 -26.51 -21.84 14.33
C GLN A 296 -25.00 -22.17 14.32
N VAL A 297 -24.16 -21.15 14.29
CA VAL A 297 -22.73 -21.21 14.57
C VAL A 297 -22.27 -19.99 15.38
N ARG A 298 -21.22 -20.13 16.19
CA ARG A 298 -20.60 -19.04 16.93
C ARG A 298 -19.52 -18.38 16.08
N ALA A 299 -19.73 -17.15 15.62
CA ALA A 299 -18.72 -16.37 14.91
C ALA A 299 -17.94 -15.44 15.88
N VAL A 300 -16.64 -15.29 15.65
CA VAL A 300 -15.71 -14.47 16.45
C VAL A 300 -14.77 -13.67 15.54
N CYS A 301 -14.77 -12.35 15.67
CA CYS A 301 -13.97 -11.46 14.83
C CYS A 301 -12.56 -11.23 15.40
N ARG A 302 -11.54 -11.19 14.54
CA ARG A 302 -10.13 -11.04 14.94
C ARG A 302 -9.70 -9.61 15.27
N ASP A 303 -10.36 -8.62 14.67
CA ASP A 303 -10.07 -7.19 14.83
C ASP A 303 -10.38 -6.66 16.22
N ASN A 304 -11.44 -7.18 16.86
CA ASN A 304 -11.97 -6.66 18.11
C ASN A 304 -12.39 -7.73 19.14
N GLY A 305 -12.31 -9.03 18.80
CA GLY A 305 -12.71 -10.12 19.69
C GLY A 305 -14.23 -10.26 19.91
N SER A 306 -15.04 -9.49 19.19
CA SER A 306 -16.51 -9.56 19.26
C SER A 306 -17.03 -10.94 18.88
N LYS A 307 -18.17 -11.32 19.46
CA LYS A 307 -18.81 -12.63 19.28
C LYS A 307 -20.28 -12.47 18.94
N VAL A 308 -20.76 -13.27 18.00
CA VAL A 308 -22.16 -13.29 17.56
C VAL A 308 -22.57 -14.74 17.28
N ASP A 309 -23.86 -15.03 17.38
CA ASP A 309 -24.46 -16.29 16.93
C ASP A 309 -25.13 -16.06 15.58
N LEU A 310 -24.80 -16.86 14.58
CA LEU A 310 -25.33 -16.76 13.21
C LEU A 310 -26.14 -18.01 12.91
N SER A 311 -27.37 -17.87 12.41
CA SER A 311 -28.13 -19.05 11.94
C SER A 311 -27.44 -19.67 10.72
N MET A 312 -27.50 -20.99 10.59
CA MET A 312 -26.99 -21.68 9.39
C MET A 312 -27.79 -21.31 8.12
N ALA A 313 -29.04 -20.87 8.26
CA ALA A 313 -29.94 -20.60 7.13
C ALA A 313 -29.50 -19.41 6.23
N ASP A 314 -28.89 -18.38 6.83
CA ASP A 314 -28.44 -17.15 6.16
C ASP A 314 -26.93 -16.87 6.41
N LEU A 315 -26.19 -17.93 6.81
CA LEU A 315 -24.80 -17.85 7.24
C LEU A 315 -23.87 -17.24 6.19
N GLY A 316 -24.06 -17.60 4.91
CA GLY A 316 -23.20 -17.14 3.83
C GLY A 316 -23.25 -15.62 3.61
N GLU A 317 -24.47 -15.07 3.56
CA GLU A 317 -24.68 -13.62 3.41
C GLU A 317 -24.17 -12.86 4.63
N LYS A 318 -24.48 -13.33 5.84
CA LYS A 318 -24.01 -12.71 7.09
C LYS A 318 -22.50 -12.73 7.22
N VAL A 319 -21.83 -13.84 6.86
CA VAL A 319 -20.36 -13.91 6.88
C VAL A 319 -19.76 -12.96 5.85
N ASN A 320 -20.34 -12.80 4.66
CA ASN A 320 -19.85 -11.83 3.69
C ASN A 320 -19.94 -10.39 4.24
N VAL A 321 -21.12 -10.00 4.77
CA VAL A 321 -21.32 -8.68 5.39
C VAL A 321 -20.34 -8.46 6.56
N MET A 322 -20.12 -9.47 7.42
CA MET A 322 -19.16 -9.38 8.51
C MET A 322 -17.71 -9.19 8.03
N LEU A 323 -17.33 -9.74 6.87
CA LEU A 323 -16.00 -9.54 6.29
C LEU A 323 -15.87 -8.12 5.71
N ASP A 324 -16.89 -7.57 5.06
CA ASP A 324 -16.87 -6.16 4.64
C ASP A 324 -16.86 -5.20 5.85
N ASP A 325 -17.63 -5.49 6.90
CA ASP A 325 -17.62 -4.73 8.16
C ASP A 325 -16.26 -4.76 8.87
N ILE A 326 -15.59 -5.93 8.94
CA ILE A 326 -14.23 -6.03 9.49
C ILE A 326 -13.26 -5.17 8.66
N GLN A 327 -13.33 -5.26 7.32
CA GLN A 327 -12.48 -4.48 6.42
C GLN A 327 -12.64 -2.97 6.65
N GLN A 328 -13.88 -2.49 6.79
CA GLN A 328 -14.17 -1.07 7.03
C GLN A 328 -13.76 -0.62 8.44
N ARG A 329 -14.10 -1.37 9.50
CA ARG A 329 -13.71 -1.05 10.89
C ARG A 329 -12.20 -0.94 11.06
N MET A 330 -11.45 -1.84 10.42
CA MET A 330 -9.98 -1.78 10.45
C MET A 330 -9.46 -0.50 9.82
N PHE A 331 -10.08 -0.02 8.73
CA PHE A 331 -9.67 1.21 8.06
C PHE A 331 -9.98 2.43 8.91
N ASP A 332 -11.20 2.53 9.43
CA ASP A 332 -11.61 3.68 10.26
C ASP A 332 -10.80 3.78 11.55
N SER A 333 -10.50 2.63 12.18
CA SER A 333 -9.60 2.55 13.35
C SER A 333 -8.18 3.04 13.02
N ALA A 334 -7.58 2.53 11.94
CA ALA A 334 -6.25 2.95 11.50
C ALA A 334 -6.21 4.44 11.10
N LYS A 335 -7.25 4.92 10.41
CA LYS A 335 -7.43 6.34 10.05
C LYS A 335 -7.54 7.22 11.30
N GLN A 336 -8.34 6.84 12.28
CA GLN A 336 -8.48 7.57 13.54
C GLN A 336 -7.15 7.64 14.30
N LYS A 337 -6.40 6.53 14.41
CA LYS A 337 -5.04 6.50 14.99
C LYS A 337 -4.10 7.47 14.24
N ARG A 338 -4.07 7.42 12.91
CA ARG A 338 -3.21 8.26 12.05
C ARG A 338 -3.55 9.74 12.22
N ASP A 339 -4.84 10.08 12.15
CA ASP A 339 -5.31 11.46 12.26
C ASP A 339 -5.03 12.05 13.65
N ALA A 340 -5.16 11.28 14.73
CA ALA A 340 -4.78 11.69 16.09
C ALA A 340 -3.26 11.90 16.29
N CYS A 341 -2.43 11.41 15.36
CA CYS A 341 -1.00 11.69 15.30
C CYS A 341 -0.65 12.94 14.48
N ILE A 342 -1.59 13.54 13.73
CA ILE A 342 -1.32 14.78 13.00
C ILE A 342 -1.25 15.95 13.98
N GLN A 343 -0.17 16.72 13.91
CA GLN A 343 -0.01 17.98 14.64
C GLN A 343 0.30 19.11 13.66
N VAL A 344 -0.59 20.10 13.57
CA VAL A 344 -0.32 21.33 12.83
C VAL A 344 0.62 22.20 13.68
N THR A 345 1.70 22.71 13.08
CA THR A 345 2.69 23.56 13.77
C THR A 345 3.02 24.80 12.93
N LYS A 346 3.18 25.95 13.59
CA LYS A 346 3.52 27.24 12.99
C LYS A 346 4.80 27.86 13.57
N THR A 347 5.28 27.39 14.72
CA THR A 347 6.56 27.80 15.31
C THR A 347 7.55 26.64 15.40
N TRP A 348 8.83 26.97 15.63
CA TRP A 348 9.89 25.97 15.78
C TRP A 348 9.76 25.15 17.07
N ASP A 349 9.29 25.78 18.15
CA ASP A 349 9.16 25.10 19.45
C ASP A 349 8.02 24.08 19.41
N GLU A 350 6.88 24.43 18.79
CA GLU A 350 5.80 23.48 18.47
C GLU A 350 6.30 22.29 17.61
N PHE A 351 7.16 22.56 16.61
CA PHE A 351 7.73 21.52 15.74
C PHE A 351 8.61 20.55 16.54
N ILE A 352 9.47 21.06 17.43
CA ILE A 352 10.34 20.24 18.28
C ILE A 352 9.54 19.46 19.33
N GLU A 353 8.53 20.06 19.94
CA GLU A 353 7.62 19.36 20.86
C GLU A 353 6.89 18.22 20.15
N ALA A 354 6.27 18.49 19.01
CA ALA A 354 5.56 17.50 18.21
C ALA A 354 6.48 16.34 17.76
N LEU A 355 7.73 16.65 17.39
CA LEU A 355 8.74 15.65 17.02
C LEU A 355 9.18 14.81 18.23
N GLY A 356 9.22 15.38 19.43
CA GLY A 356 9.40 14.66 20.68
C GLY A 356 8.23 13.72 20.98
N GLN A 357 7.00 14.21 20.80
CA GLN A 357 5.73 13.49 20.98
C GLN A 357 5.40 12.47 19.89
N LYS A 358 6.36 12.08 19.02
CA LYS A 358 6.14 11.11 17.92
C LYS A 358 5.01 11.51 16.94
N LYS A 359 4.74 12.81 16.74
CA LYS A 359 3.67 13.28 15.84
C LYS A 359 4.09 13.29 14.36
N LEU A 360 3.08 13.22 13.49
CA LEU A 360 3.15 13.57 12.08
C LEU A 360 2.92 15.07 11.96
N ILE A 361 3.96 15.84 11.62
CA ILE A 361 3.92 17.30 11.72
C ILE A 361 3.46 17.91 10.40
N LEU A 362 2.45 18.77 10.41
CA LEU A 362 2.03 19.55 9.24
C LEU A 362 2.44 21.02 9.44
N ALA A 363 3.44 21.48 8.68
CA ALA A 363 4.03 22.81 8.86
C ALA A 363 4.04 23.61 7.54
N PRO A 364 3.87 24.94 7.59
CA PRO A 364 3.99 25.80 6.42
C PRO A 364 5.47 25.98 6.06
N TRP A 365 5.83 25.72 4.81
CA TRP A 365 7.23 25.69 4.35
C TRP A 365 7.47 26.54 3.10
N CYS A 366 8.68 27.08 2.98
CA CYS A 366 9.12 27.91 1.86
C CYS A 366 9.64 27.10 0.66
N ASP A 367 9.70 25.76 0.69
CA ASP A 367 10.20 24.94 -0.43
C ASP A 367 11.64 25.28 -0.85
N GLU A 368 12.55 25.38 0.13
CA GLU A 368 13.96 25.74 -0.06
C GLU A 368 14.87 24.69 0.61
N GLU A 369 15.81 24.14 -0.16
CA GLU A 369 16.67 23.04 0.28
C GLU A 369 17.45 23.36 1.56
N GLU A 370 17.97 24.58 1.70
CA GLU A 370 18.76 24.98 2.86
C GLU A 370 17.95 24.94 4.17
N VAL A 371 16.64 25.20 4.09
CA VAL A 371 15.74 25.07 5.25
C VAL A 371 15.52 23.60 5.58
N GLU A 372 15.34 22.70 4.60
CA GLU A 372 15.26 21.27 4.90
C GLU A 372 16.59 20.71 5.43
N LYS A 373 17.74 21.16 4.92
CA LYS A 373 19.08 20.82 5.44
C LYS A 373 19.25 21.29 6.89
N ASP A 374 18.84 22.52 7.21
CA ASP A 374 18.88 23.09 8.56
C ASP A 374 17.96 22.34 9.54
N VAL A 375 16.71 22.05 9.16
CA VAL A 375 15.79 21.24 9.97
C VAL A 375 16.38 19.86 10.24
N LYS A 376 16.93 19.20 9.21
CA LYS A 376 17.55 17.86 9.28
C LYS A 376 18.84 17.85 10.10
N ALA A 377 19.56 18.98 10.18
CA ALA A 377 20.71 19.16 11.06
C ALA A 377 20.29 19.37 12.52
N LYS A 378 19.37 20.32 12.78
CA LYS A 378 18.92 20.70 14.14
C LYS A 378 18.15 19.59 14.86
N THR A 379 17.44 18.74 14.13
CA THR A 379 16.64 17.64 14.69
C THR A 379 17.40 16.31 14.83
N LYS A 380 18.70 16.29 14.49
CA LYS A 380 19.52 15.08 14.49
C LYS A 380 19.78 14.57 15.91
N GLY A 381 19.26 13.38 16.21
CA GLY A 381 19.51 12.65 17.45
C GLY A 381 19.41 11.14 17.24
N GLU A 382 19.43 10.36 18.33
CA GLU A 382 19.45 8.89 18.30
C GLU A 382 18.26 8.26 17.56
N ALA A 383 17.08 8.85 17.67
CA ALA A 383 15.88 8.43 16.94
C ALA A 383 15.92 8.79 15.43
N GLY A 384 16.94 9.50 14.96
CA GLY A 384 17.03 10.07 13.62
C GLY A 384 16.45 11.50 13.54
N ALA A 385 16.86 12.21 12.50
CA ALA A 385 16.40 13.56 12.17
C ALA A 385 14.98 13.58 11.57
N ALA A 386 14.35 14.75 11.60
CA ALA A 386 13.20 15.05 10.77
C ALA A 386 13.63 15.37 9.33
N LYS A 387 12.73 15.14 8.39
CA LYS A 387 12.80 15.50 6.97
C LYS A 387 11.39 15.73 6.44
N THR A 388 11.25 16.22 5.20
CA THR A 388 9.94 16.21 4.54
C THR A 388 9.50 14.78 4.22
N LEU A 389 8.19 14.54 4.32
CA LEU A 389 7.54 13.28 3.96
C LEU A 389 6.81 13.48 2.63
N CYS A 390 5.87 14.43 2.56
CA CYS A 390 5.37 15.01 1.31
C CYS A 390 4.67 16.35 1.60
N SER A 391 4.50 17.18 0.58
CA SER A 391 3.54 18.27 0.55
C SER A 391 2.22 17.71 0.02
N PRO A 392 1.17 17.58 0.84
CA PRO A 392 -0.09 16.95 0.40
C PRO A 392 -0.67 17.68 -0.79
N PHE A 393 -1.36 16.98 -1.69
CA PHE A 393 -2.11 17.64 -2.76
C PHE A 393 -3.31 18.41 -2.20
N ASP A 394 -3.99 17.83 -1.21
CA ASP A 394 -5.04 18.47 -0.44
C ASP A 394 -4.43 19.46 0.57
N GLN A 395 -4.21 20.69 0.11
CA GLN A 395 -3.61 21.79 0.89
C GLN A 395 -4.68 22.53 1.71
N PRO A 396 -4.55 22.65 3.04
CA PRO A 396 -5.37 23.56 3.83
C PRO A 396 -4.99 25.03 3.56
N GLU A 397 -5.83 25.98 3.96
CA GLU A 397 -5.60 27.41 3.72
C GLU A 397 -4.24 27.87 4.26
N MET A 398 -3.49 28.63 3.45
CA MET A 398 -2.15 29.09 3.80
C MET A 398 -2.21 30.24 4.83
N PRO A 399 -1.34 30.24 5.86
CA PRO A 399 -1.29 31.32 6.84
C PRO A 399 -0.85 32.63 6.17
N GLN A 400 -1.44 33.76 6.59
CA GLN A 400 -1.08 35.07 6.05
C GLN A 400 0.32 35.50 6.52
N GLY A 401 1.30 35.40 5.61
CA GLY A 401 2.67 35.86 5.83
C GLY A 401 3.66 35.19 4.88
N LYS A 402 4.57 35.97 4.28
CA LYS A 402 5.72 35.41 3.55
C LYS A 402 6.75 34.85 4.55
N PRO A 403 7.50 33.77 4.23
CA PRO A 403 7.77 33.23 2.89
C PRO A 403 7.16 31.85 2.58
N ALA A 404 6.17 31.36 3.35
CA ALA A 404 5.62 30.03 3.11
C ALA A 404 4.94 29.90 1.74
N LYS A 405 5.25 28.83 0.99
CA LYS A 405 4.72 28.52 -0.35
C LYS A 405 3.66 27.42 -0.32
N LYS A 406 3.80 26.44 0.58
CA LYS A 406 2.90 25.27 0.73
C LYS A 406 2.96 24.71 2.15
N TRP A 407 1.94 23.97 2.55
CA TRP A 407 2.00 23.06 3.69
C TRP A 407 2.76 21.79 3.32
N THR A 408 3.53 21.27 4.27
CA THR A 408 4.34 20.06 4.09
C THR A 408 4.29 19.20 5.35
N TYR A 409 4.12 17.89 5.17
CA TYR A 409 4.27 16.91 6.23
C TYR A 409 5.76 16.65 6.51
N TRP A 410 6.12 16.69 7.79
CA TRP A 410 7.44 16.41 8.32
C TRP A 410 7.38 15.31 9.38
N GLY A 411 8.51 14.65 9.57
CA GLY A 411 8.70 13.71 10.66
C GLY A 411 10.01 12.94 10.51
N ARG A 412 10.25 12.02 11.44
CA ARG A 412 11.24 10.95 11.22
C ARG A 412 10.67 9.97 10.20
N SER A 413 11.50 9.34 9.38
CA SER A 413 11.10 8.21 8.54
C SER A 413 11.73 6.90 8.99
N TYR A 414 11.32 5.79 8.37
CA TYR A 414 12.16 4.59 8.22
C TYR A 414 13.21 4.80 7.10
#